data_AF-A0A009PQN9-F1
#
_entry.id   AF-A0A009PQN9-F1
#
_cell.length_a   1.000
_cell.length_b   1.000
_cell.length_c   1.000
_cell.angle_alpha   90.00
_cell.angle_beta   90.00
_cell.angle_gamma   90.00
#
_symmetry.space_group_name_H-M   'P 1'
#
loop_
_entity.id
_entity.type
_entity.pdbx_description
1 polymer ?
#
loop_
_entity_poly.entity_id
_entity_poly.type
_entity_poly.pdbx_seq_one_letter_code
_entity_poly.pdbx_strand_id
1 'polypeptide(L)'
;MAKQELMKAAKNLKNVTVIPKPSPDMAFQSFKMLVDAHHEYKMTVQTETTKREAIQAWRDVNVGKIEQQTEFLKAYLAETFKERRHSIDEMFERLDKGIESGNMDLVNLAMESITTIVKASPLKEAEKIIQAMNDPKVESIEF
;
A
#
# COMPACT_ATOMS: atom_id res chain seq x y z
N MET A 1 -19.34 -32.37 75.99
CA MET A 1 -18.52 -31.68 74.98
C MET A 1 -18.81 -32.16 73.54
N ALA A 2 -18.93 -33.48 73.27
CA ALA A 2 -19.21 -34.00 71.92
C ALA A 2 -20.52 -33.50 71.25
N LYS A 3 -21.57 -33.24 72.03
CA LYS A 3 -22.89 -32.78 71.52
C LYS A 3 -22.86 -31.33 71.01
N GLN A 4 -22.00 -30.48 71.56
CA GLN A 4 -21.84 -29.08 71.13
C GLN A 4 -21.02 -28.96 69.85
N GLU A 5 -19.98 -29.79 69.70
CA GLU A 5 -19.18 -29.89 68.48
C GLU A 5 -20.02 -30.42 67.30
N LEU A 6 -20.86 -31.44 67.53
CA LEU A 6 -21.82 -31.94 66.54
C LEU A 6 -22.85 -30.88 66.11
N MET A 7 -23.35 -30.07 67.04
CA MET A 7 -24.27 -28.98 66.70
C MET A 7 -23.60 -27.83 65.94
N LYS A 8 -22.32 -27.53 66.23
CA LYS A 8 -21.52 -26.56 65.46
C LYS A 8 -21.25 -27.05 64.04
N ALA A 9 -20.88 -28.31 63.87
CA ALA A 9 -20.67 -28.93 62.56
C ALA A 9 -21.97 -28.92 61.71
N ALA A 10 -23.12 -29.23 62.31
CA ALA A 10 -24.42 -29.18 61.65
C ALA A 10 -24.85 -27.76 61.24
N LYS A 11 -24.44 -26.73 62.00
CA LYS A 11 -24.73 -25.33 61.69
C LYS A 11 -23.87 -24.81 60.52
N ASN A 12 -22.64 -25.29 60.39
CA ASN A 12 -21.74 -24.94 59.29
C ASN A 12 -22.14 -25.60 57.95
N LEU A 13 -22.84 -26.75 57.97
CA LEU A 13 -23.43 -27.36 56.77
C LEU A 13 -24.60 -26.55 56.17
N LYS A 14 -25.25 -25.68 56.96
CA LYS A 14 -26.32 -24.79 56.48
C LYS A 14 -25.79 -23.54 55.75
N ASN A 15 -24.51 -23.23 55.92
CA ASN A 15 -23.82 -22.12 55.24
C ASN A 15 -23.05 -22.57 54.00
N VAL A 16 -23.24 -23.82 53.56
CA VAL A 16 -22.86 -24.20 52.20
C VAL A 16 -23.75 -23.39 51.28
N THR A 17 -23.17 -22.46 50.53
CA THR A 17 -23.86 -21.72 49.48
C THR A 17 -24.52 -22.74 48.56
N VAL A 18 -25.81 -22.97 48.75
CA VAL A 18 -26.57 -23.88 47.91
C VAL A 18 -26.50 -23.25 46.54
N ILE A 19 -25.73 -23.88 45.64
CA ILE A 19 -25.74 -23.49 44.23
C ILE A 19 -27.22 -23.49 43.84
N PRO A 20 -27.79 -22.34 43.43
CA PRO A 20 -29.21 -22.26 43.16
C PRO A 20 -29.55 -23.36 42.17
N LYS A 21 -30.48 -24.23 42.54
CA LYS A 21 -30.85 -25.38 41.70
C LYS A 21 -31.25 -24.81 40.34
N PRO A 22 -30.57 -25.16 39.24
CA PRO A 22 -30.80 -24.52 37.95
C PRO A 22 -32.28 -24.64 37.60
N SER A 23 -32.94 -23.50 37.46
CA SER A 23 -34.33 -23.44 37.02
C SER A 23 -34.37 -23.69 35.52
N PRO A 24 -35.50 -24.17 34.98
CA PRO A 24 -35.71 -24.24 33.53
C PRO A 24 -35.40 -22.91 32.83
N ASP A 25 -35.74 -21.78 33.45
CA ASP A 25 -35.46 -20.44 32.94
C ASP A 25 -33.95 -20.14 32.89
N MET A 26 -33.18 -20.49 33.92
CA MET A 26 -31.72 -20.30 33.93
C MET A 26 -31.04 -21.15 32.86
N ALA A 27 -31.51 -22.37 32.65
CA ALA A 27 -31.00 -23.26 31.59
C ALA A 27 -31.32 -22.69 30.20
N PHE A 28 -32.55 -22.20 29.99
CA PHE A 28 -32.96 -21.58 28.74
C PHE A 28 -32.17 -20.30 28.45
N GLN A 29 -31.97 -19.43 29.43
CA GLN A 29 -31.17 -18.21 29.28
C GLN A 29 -29.71 -18.52 28.93
N SER A 30 -29.13 -19.52 29.59
CA SER A 30 -27.74 -19.94 29.32
C SER A 30 -27.61 -20.52 27.91
N PHE A 31 -28.58 -21.34 27.47
CA PHE A 31 -28.62 -21.85 26.10
C PHE A 31 -28.80 -20.72 25.08
N LYS A 32 -29.72 -19.79 25.34
CA LYS A 32 -29.94 -18.62 24.49
C LYS A 32 -28.66 -17.78 24.36
N MET A 33 -27.97 -17.52 25.47
CA MET A 33 -26.69 -16.80 25.46
C MET A 33 -25.63 -17.51 24.61
N LEU A 34 -25.53 -18.84 24.67
CA LEU A 34 -24.60 -19.60 23.82
C LEU A 34 -24.97 -19.52 22.33
N VAL A 35 -26.26 -19.62 22.01
CA VAL A 35 -26.75 -19.50 20.63
C VAL A 35 -26.50 -18.10 20.08
N ASP A 36 -26.84 -17.07 20.86
CA ASP A 36 -26.65 -15.66 20.49
C ASP A 36 -25.14 -15.37 20.30
N ALA A 37 -24.28 -15.82 21.22
CA ALA A 37 -22.82 -15.65 21.10
C ALA A 37 -22.24 -16.38 19.88
N HIS A 38 -22.72 -17.59 19.57
CA HIS A 38 -22.31 -18.30 18.36
C HIS A 38 -22.77 -17.57 17.08
N HIS A 39 -24.00 -17.04 17.08
CA HIS A 39 -24.52 -16.27 15.96
C HIS A 39 -23.69 -14.99 15.75
N GLU A 40 -23.46 -14.21 16.81
CA GLU A 40 -22.61 -13.02 16.78
C GLU A 40 -21.21 -13.34 16.26
N TYR A 41 -20.57 -14.38 16.79
CA TYR A 41 -19.27 -14.84 16.30
C TYR A 41 -19.29 -15.13 14.79
N LYS A 42 -20.29 -15.87 14.30
CA LYS A 42 -20.40 -16.19 12.87
C LYS A 42 -20.58 -14.94 12.02
N MET A 43 -21.40 -13.98 12.46
CA MET A 43 -21.62 -12.71 11.77
C MET A 43 -20.35 -11.85 11.75
N THR A 44 -19.61 -11.78 12.86
CA THR A 44 -18.34 -11.07 12.95
C THR A 44 -17.30 -11.71 12.03
N VAL A 45 -17.17 -13.04 12.05
CA VAL A 45 -16.21 -13.75 11.18
C VAL A 45 -16.51 -13.46 9.71
N GLN A 46 -17.77 -13.53 9.29
CA GLN A 46 -18.14 -13.23 7.91
C GLN A 46 -17.78 -11.78 7.54
N THR A 47 -18.15 -10.81 8.38
CA THR A 47 -17.87 -9.38 8.17
C THR A 47 -16.37 -9.11 8.07
N GLU A 48 -15.57 -9.66 9.00
CA GLU A 48 -14.12 -9.45 9.02
C GLU A 48 -13.42 -10.19 7.88
N THR A 49 -13.96 -11.31 7.41
CA THR A 49 -13.44 -12.00 6.22
C THR A 49 -13.61 -11.12 4.98
N THR A 50 -14.80 -10.58 4.75
CA THR A 50 -15.04 -9.67 3.62
C THR A 50 -14.19 -8.40 3.70
N LYS A 51 -13.99 -7.84 4.90
CA LYS A 51 -13.08 -6.69 5.09
C LYS A 51 -11.62 -7.05 4.72
N ARG A 52 -11.14 -8.22 5.12
CA ARG A 52 -9.79 -8.69 4.78
C ARG A 52 -9.62 -8.91 3.29
N GLU A 53 -10.61 -9.50 2.63
CA GLU A 53 -10.63 -9.68 1.17
C GLU A 53 -10.59 -8.32 0.45
N ALA A 54 -11.37 -7.34 0.91
CA ALA A 54 -11.33 -5.99 0.35
C ALA A 54 -9.96 -5.32 0.54
N ILE A 55 -9.31 -5.49 1.71
CA ILE A 55 -7.95 -4.99 1.96
C ILE A 55 -6.93 -5.68 1.04
N GLN A 56 -7.07 -6.99 0.81
CA GLN A 56 -6.21 -7.74 -0.11
C GLN A 56 -6.38 -7.24 -1.54
N ALA A 57 -7.61 -7.14 -2.04
CA ALA A 57 -7.89 -6.61 -3.37
C ALA A 57 -7.36 -5.17 -3.55
N TRP A 58 -7.55 -4.31 -2.54
CA TRP A 58 -7.01 -2.95 -2.56
C TRP A 58 -5.48 -2.98 -2.61
N ARG A 59 -4.82 -3.82 -1.80
CA ARG A 59 -3.37 -3.97 -1.82
C ARG A 59 -2.88 -4.41 -3.20
N ASP A 60 -3.47 -5.45 -3.77
CA ASP A 60 -3.01 -6.04 -5.02
C ASP A 60 -3.09 -5.02 -6.17
N VAL A 61 -4.17 -4.25 -6.24
CA VAL A 61 -4.32 -3.15 -7.21
C VAL A 61 -3.25 -2.08 -7.02
N ASN A 62 -3.02 -1.64 -5.78
CA ASN A 62 -2.04 -0.57 -5.50
C ASN A 62 -0.60 -1.02 -5.73
N VAL A 63 -0.25 -2.25 -5.33
CA VAL A 63 1.07 -2.84 -5.59
C VAL A 63 1.29 -2.97 -7.09
N GLY A 64 0.35 -3.55 -7.82
CA GLY A 64 0.44 -3.66 -9.28
C GLY A 64 0.58 -2.30 -9.97
N LYS A 65 -0.14 -1.27 -9.49
CA LYS A 65 0.00 0.10 -9.99
C LYS A 65 1.42 0.64 -9.76
N ILE A 66 1.98 0.49 -8.56
CA ILE A 66 3.33 0.95 -8.22
C ILE A 66 4.39 0.22 -9.05
N GLU A 67 4.25 -1.09 -9.22
CA GLU A 67 5.16 -1.89 -10.04
C GLU A 67 5.15 -1.42 -11.49
N GLN A 68 3.97 -1.21 -12.08
CA GLN A 68 3.84 -0.69 -13.45
C GLN A 68 4.44 0.71 -13.61
N GLN A 69 4.18 1.62 -12.67
CA GLN A 69 4.77 2.96 -12.65
C GLN A 69 6.30 2.90 -12.55
N THR A 70 6.81 1.97 -11.75
CA THR A 70 8.25 1.75 -11.58
C THR A 70 8.91 1.26 -12.87
N GLU A 71 8.33 0.25 -13.51
CA GLU A 71 8.87 -0.29 -14.76
C GLU A 71 8.79 0.74 -15.90
N PHE A 72 7.68 1.48 -15.99
CA PHE A 72 7.56 2.60 -16.92
C PHE A 72 8.65 3.65 -16.69
N LEU A 73 8.85 4.09 -15.44
CA LEU A 73 9.84 5.12 -15.12
C LEU A 73 11.27 4.65 -15.43
N LYS A 74 11.60 3.39 -15.14
CA LYS A 74 12.90 2.80 -15.50
C LYS A 74 13.12 2.83 -17.01
N ALA A 75 12.14 2.40 -17.79
CA ALA A 75 12.22 2.37 -19.24
C ALA A 75 12.36 3.78 -19.83
N TYR A 76 11.51 4.71 -19.37
CA TYR A 76 11.55 6.12 -19.77
C TYR A 76 12.94 6.72 -19.52
N LEU A 77 13.45 6.61 -18.29
CA LEU A 77 14.76 7.17 -17.95
C LEU A 77 15.88 6.52 -18.77
N ALA A 78 15.85 5.20 -18.96
CA ALA A 78 16.86 4.49 -19.73
C ALA A 78 16.93 5.02 -21.18
N GLU A 79 15.80 5.12 -21.87
CA GLU A 79 15.77 5.63 -23.25
C GLU A 79 16.09 7.13 -23.30
N THR A 80 15.55 7.96 -22.41
CA THR A 80 15.87 9.40 -22.38
C THR A 80 17.37 9.64 -22.18
N PHE A 81 18.03 8.93 -21.26
CA PHE A 81 19.48 9.10 -21.06
C PHE A 81 20.31 8.57 -22.23
N LYS A 82 19.85 7.52 -22.91
CA LYS A 82 20.49 6.98 -24.11
C LYS A 82 20.39 7.97 -25.28
N GLU A 83 19.21 8.54 -25.53
CA GLU A 83 19.00 9.57 -26.55
C GLU A 83 19.83 10.84 -26.26
N ARG A 84 19.87 11.27 -24.99
CA ARG A 84 20.70 12.41 -24.57
C ARG A 84 22.19 12.15 -24.81
N ARG A 85 22.68 10.95 -24.49
CA ARG A 85 24.08 10.58 -24.78
C ARG A 85 24.36 10.69 -26.27
N HIS A 86 23.54 10.03 -27.10
CA HIS A 86 23.71 10.06 -28.55
C HIS A 86 23.69 11.49 -29.11
N SER A 87 22.76 12.32 -28.63
CA SER A 87 22.63 13.72 -29.07
C SER A 87 23.85 14.55 -28.68
N ILE A 88 24.41 14.35 -27.47
CA ILE A 88 25.60 15.05 -27.01
C ILE A 88 26.83 14.60 -27.80
N ASP A 89 27.00 13.30 -28.03
CA ASP A 89 28.11 12.75 -28.82
C ASP A 89 28.12 13.33 -30.24
N GLU A 90 26.96 13.38 -30.90
CA GLU A 90 26.78 14.03 -32.21
C GLU A 90 27.12 15.53 -32.20
N MET A 91 26.81 16.26 -31.11
CA MET A 91 27.20 17.67 -31.00
C MET A 91 28.70 17.84 -30.83
N PHE A 92 29.40 16.92 -30.15
CA PHE A 92 30.85 16.95 -30.07
C PHE A 92 31.49 16.69 -31.45
N GLU A 93 30.97 15.76 -32.24
CA GLU A 93 31.46 15.57 -33.62
C GLU A 93 31.28 16.82 -34.49
N ARG A 94 30.17 17.55 -34.32
CA ARG A 94 29.92 18.82 -35.01
C ARG A 94 30.83 19.93 -34.52
N LEU A 95 31.12 19.96 -33.22
CA LEU A 95 32.08 20.89 -32.62
C LEU A 95 33.46 20.70 -33.23
N ASP A 96 33.94 19.46 -33.30
CA ASP A 96 35.23 19.10 -33.91
C ASP A 96 35.29 19.54 -35.38
N LYS A 97 34.26 19.21 -36.18
CA LYS A 97 34.15 19.67 -37.58
C LYS A 97 34.14 21.19 -37.71
N GLY A 98 33.49 21.89 -36.78
CA GLY A 98 33.46 23.36 -36.74
C GLY A 98 34.85 23.94 -36.49
N ILE A 99 35.61 23.35 -35.56
CA ILE A 99 36.99 23.75 -35.26
C ILE A 99 37.90 23.50 -36.48
N GLU A 100 37.84 22.31 -37.07
CA GLU A 100 38.66 21.92 -38.23
C GLU A 100 38.40 22.82 -39.46
N SER A 101 37.15 23.21 -39.68
CA SER A 101 36.75 24.05 -40.81
C SER A 101 36.85 25.56 -40.54
N GLY A 102 37.21 25.98 -39.33
CA GLY A 102 37.20 27.39 -38.92
C GLY A 102 35.79 28.01 -38.87
N ASN A 103 34.74 27.19 -38.84
CA ASN A 103 33.35 27.64 -38.81
C ASN A 103 32.90 27.89 -37.37
N MET A 104 33.13 29.13 -36.90
CA MET A 104 32.76 29.54 -35.53
C MET A 104 31.25 29.52 -35.26
N ASP A 105 30.40 29.66 -36.28
CA ASP A 105 28.95 29.56 -36.12
C ASP A 105 28.53 28.13 -35.75
N LEU A 106 29.13 27.12 -36.39
CA LEU A 106 28.90 25.72 -36.06
C LEU A 106 29.40 25.38 -34.64
N VAL A 107 30.55 25.92 -34.25
CA VAL A 107 31.11 25.77 -32.90
C VAL A 107 30.13 26.32 -31.85
N ASN A 108 29.65 27.54 -32.04
CA ASN A 108 28.72 28.18 -31.11
C ASN A 108 27.40 27.41 -31.01
N LEU A 109 26.83 26.98 -32.15
CA LEU A 109 25.58 26.23 -32.18
C LEU A 109 25.70 24.87 -31.47
N ALA A 110 26.80 24.16 -31.67
CA ALA A 110 27.05 22.88 -30.99
C ALA A 110 27.14 23.06 -29.47
N MET A 111 27.88 24.07 -29.01
CA MET A 111 28.01 24.39 -27.59
C MET A 111 26.69 24.82 -26.93
N GLU A 112 25.89 25.62 -27.63
CA GLU A 112 24.56 26.03 -27.17
C GLU A 112 23.61 24.83 -27.06
N SER A 113 23.67 23.93 -28.04
CA SER A 113 22.87 22.69 -28.05
C SER A 113 23.23 21.78 -26.88
N ILE A 114 24.52 21.53 -26.63
CA ILE A 114 25.00 20.77 -25.47
C ILE A 114 24.51 21.41 -24.17
N THR A 115 24.68 22.73 -24.04
CA THR A 115 24.26 23.48 -22.85
C THR A 115 22.74 23.34 -22.62
N THR A 116 21.95 23.42 -23.69
CA THR A 116 20.49 23.25 -23.63
C THR A 116 20.10 21.86 -23.16
N ILE A 117 20.71 20.81 -23.74
CA ILE A 117 20.46 19.43 -23.35
C ILE A 117 20.83 19.22 -21.88
N VAL A 118 21.97 19.74 -21.41
CA VAL A 118 22.43 19.58 -20.01
C VAL A 118 21.54 20.34 -19.03
N LYS A 119 21.02 21.52 -19.40
CA LYS A 119 20.09 22.31 -18.58
C LYS A 119 18.71 21.65 -18.46
N ALA A 120 18.29 20.85 -19.44
CA ALA A 120 17.04 20.11 -19.37
C ALA A 120 17.12 18.99 -18.31
N SER A 121 16.04 18.81 -17.53
CA SER A 121 15.94 17.80 -16.48
C SER A 121 14.91 16.73 -16.85
N PRO A 122 15.34 15.51 -17.22
CA PRO A 122 14.42 14.40 -17.47
C PRO A 122 13.57 14.04 -16.26
N LEU A 123 14.07 14.29 -15.05
CA LEU A 123 13.30 14.03 -13.82
C LEU A 123 12.09 14.96 -13.71
N LYS A 124 12.20 16.21 -14.18
CA LYS A 124 11.09 17.16 -14.18
C LYS A 124 10.01 16.79 -15.20
N GLU A 125 10.39 16.17 -16.31
CA GLU A 125 9.46 15.65 -17.31
C GLU A 125 8.80 14.36 -16.82
N ALA A 126 9.58 13.44 -16.25
CA ALA A 126 9.06 12.23 -15.60
C ALA A 126 8.03 12.55 -14.51
N GLU A 127 8.29 13.56 -13.68
CA GLU A 127 7.36 14.00 -12.64
C GLU A 127 5.98 14.36 -13.20
N LYS A 128 5.93 15.11 -14.31
CA LYS A 128 4.66 15.48 -14.97
C LYS A 128 3.92 14.25 -15.48
N ILE A 129 4.64 13.29 -16.07
CA ILE A 129 4.05 12.04 -16.57
C ILE A 129 3.47 11.24 -15.41
N ILE A 130 4.21 11.09 -14.31
CA ILE A 130 3.73 10.38 -13.11
C ILE A 130 2.50 11.06 -12.51
N GLN A 131 2.46 12.39 -12.49
CA GLN A 131 1.28 13.14 -12.03
C GLN A 131 0.07 12.87 -12.93
N ALA A 132 0.24 12.88 -14.25
CA ALA A 132 -0.82 12.54 -15.21
C ALA A 132 -1.31 11.10 -15.05
N MET A 133 -0.42 10.14 -14.80
CA MET A 133 -0.79 8.73 -14.53
C MET A 133 -1.60 8.55 -13.24
N ASN A 134 -1.53 9.51 -12.32
CA ASN A 134 -2.26 9.47 -11.05
C ASN A 134 -3.55 10.30 -11.06
N ASP A 135 -3.81 11.08 -12.13
CA ASP A 135 -5.02 11.87 -12.26
C ASP A 135 -6.15 11.02 -12.87
N PRO A 136 -7.25 10.76 -12.14
CA PRO A 136 -8.38 10.00 -12.65
C PRO A 136 -9.14 10.69 -13.80
N LYS A 137 -8.80 11.94 -14.16
CA LYS A 137 -9.39 12.69 -15.28
C LYS A 137 -8.58 12.63 -16.57
N VAL A 138 -7.38 12.05 -16.55
CA VAL A 138 -6.52 11.92 -17.73
C VAL A 138 -6.85 10.59 -18.42
N GLU A 139 -7.58 10.66 -19.52
CA GLU A 139 -7.97 9.48 -20.32
C GLU A 139 -6.81 8.91 -21.16
N SER A 140 -5.83 9.75 -21.53
CA SER A 140 -4.62 9.32 -22.24
C SER A 140 -3.45 10.27 -21.97
N ILE A 141 -2.24 9.71 -21.99
CA ILE A 141 -0.99 10.47 -21.91
C ILE A 141 -0.41 10.47 -23.32
N GLU A 142 -0.47 11.62 -23.99
CA GLU A 142 0.17 11.82 -25.29
C GLU A 142 1.69 12.02 -25.08
N PHE A 143 2.47 11.38 -25.96
CA PHE A 143 3.94 11.43 -25.99
C PHE A 143 4.42 12.27 -27.17
#